data_AF-A0A7C7FT37-F1
#
_entry.id   AF-A0A7C7FT37-F1
#
_cell.length_a   1.000
_cell.length_b   1.000
_cell.length_c   1.000
_cell.angle_alpha   90.00
_cell.angle_beta   90.00
_cell.angle_gamma   90.00
#
_symmetry.space_group_name_H-M   'P 1'
#
loop_
_entity.id
_entity.type
_entity.pdbx_description
1 polymer ?
#
loop_
_entity_poly.entity_id
_entity_poly.type
_entity_poly.pdbx_seq_one_letter_code
_entity_poly.pdbx_strand_id
1 'polypeptide(L)'
;ENQLNEVISGDISSHGIIVQGGLFNTLMRRLSNLHLADAFGNSRIPILVLNVTHPLVPEQIQEFCLARESVLVMEEGNPEFIEQQIGQILRRADIQTRLHGKDVLPLAGEYSAEVVTKGLVEFLSQNEPDGVNVEILRDEAANLANIKLSAQGSLDESLPPRPPGFCTGCPERPVFSAIKLLKEEIGDIHIAADIGCHAFGTFEPFSMGNSILGYGMSLASAAGVRQIQKKRTISIMGDGGFWHNGLQTGVLSTLFNEGDAILIIMQNGYASATGQQYIPSSVKLDNQKPISIDIEKTLNALGVKWLKTIRTYSVDVMVKTLREAMTTSFDGLKVIIADGECMLARQRRLKTDNRRKIKAGLKVVTPRFGVDDEICTGDHSCIRLSGCPSLTIKPSPDPLRTDPVAHVINSCVGCGLCGEIAHAAVLCPSFYKAERIQNPGQIEKVIHRIRQTIIGLMTNEKSIV
;
A
#
# COMPACT_ATOMS: atom_id res chain seq x y z
N GLU A 1 9.49 -31.98 -8.43
CA GLU A 1 10.08 -31.73 -9.76
C GLU A 1 10.88 -30.44 -9.83
N ASN A 2 10.27 -29.27 -9.59
CA ASN A 2 10.97 -27.98 -9.73
C ASN A 2 11.81 -27.52 -8.51
N GLN A 3 11.81 -28.28 -7.40
CA GLN A 3 12.58 -28.01 -6.17
C GLN A 3 12.47 -26.53 -5.71
N LEU A 4 11.25 -25.99 -5.67
CA LEU A 4 11.02 -24.57 -5.38
C LEU A 4 11.37 -24.19 -3.93
N ASN A 5 11.28 -25.14 -3.01
CA ASN A 5 11.69 -24.98 -1.62
C ASN A 5 13.18 -25.29 -1.48
N GLU A 6 13.88 -24.55 -0.61
CA GLU A 6 15.33 -24.64 -0.45
C GLU A 6 15.71 -25.30 0.87
N VAL A 7 16.80 -26.07 0.88
CA VAL A 7 17.37 -26.66 2.10
C VAL A 7 18.76 -26.10 2.32
N ILE A 8 18.96 -25.48 3.49
CA ILE A 8 20.25 -25.00 3.95
C ILE A 8 20.78 -26.01 4.95
N SER A 9 21.99 -26.49 4.70
CA SER A 9 22.68 -27.42 5.59
C SER A 9 23.28 -26.69 6.79
N GLY A 10 23.45 -27.41 7.91
CA GLY A 10 24.08 -26.91 9.12
C GLY A 10 24.75 -28.03 9.90
N ASP A 11 25.75 -27.69 10.72
CA ASP A 11 26.52 -28.65 11.53
C ASP A 11 25.74 -29.18 12.74
N ILE A 12 24.75 -28.43 13.24
CA ILE A 12 23.85 -28.83 14.33
C ILE A 12 22.70 -29.66 13.73
N SER A 13 23.02 -30.88 13.29
CA SER A 13 22.10 -31.71 12.50
C SER A 13 20.92 -32.30 13.29
N SER A 14 21.00 -32.38 14.62
CA SER A 14 19.94 -32.91 15.48
C SER A 14 18.71 -32.01 15.56
N HIS A 15 18.83 -30.74 15.18
CA HIS A 15 17.75 -29.75 15.24
C HIS A 15 17.53 -29.11 13.88
N GLY A 16 16.33 -28.58 13.64
CA GLY A 16 16.06 -27.89 12.38
C GLY A 16 15.01 -26.79 12.50
N ILE A 17 14.96 -25.95 11.48
CA ILE A 17 13.96 -24.90 11.36
C ILE A 17 13.25 -25.05 10.02
N ILE A 18 11.93 -25.11 10.03
CA ILE A 18 11.09 -25.00 8.84
C ILE A 18 10.50 -23.59 8.85
N VAL A 19 10.76 -22.79 7.81
CA VAL A 19 10.40 -21.36 7.81
C VAL A 19 9.61 -21.00 6.56
N GLN A 20 8.55 -20.19 6.71
CA GLN A 20 7.90 -19.55 5.57
C GLN A 20 8.91 -18.63 4.86
N GLY A 21 9.02 -18.70 3.53
CA GLY A 21 10.06 -17.99 2.78
C GLY A 21 10.11 -16.47 3.04
N GLY A 22 8.97 -15.83 3.32
CA GLY A 22 8.91 -14.42 3.68
C GLY A 22 9.64 -14.04 4.97
N LEU A 23 9.82 -14.99 5.90
CA LEU A 23 10.49 -14.80 7.19
C LEU A 23 11.98 -15.14 7.16
N PHE A 24 12.46 -15.76 6.08
CA PHE A 24 13.82 -16.29 5.97
C PHE A 24 14.90 -15.25 6.26
N ASN A 25 14.79 -14.05 5.68
CA ASN A 25 15.80 -13.01 5.86
C ASN A 25 15.85 -12.49 7.30
N THR A 26 14.70 -12.39 7.97
CA THR A 26 14.64 -12.04 9.40
C THR A 26 15.29 -13.13 10.23
N LEU A 27 14.93 -14.39 9.98
CA LEU A 27 15.52 -15.57 10.65
C LEU A 27 17.05 -15.58 10.51
N MET A 28 17.58 -15.50 9.29
CA MET A 28 19.03 -15.53 9.04
C MET A 28 19.76 -14.40 9.74
N ARG A 29 19.18 -13.19 9.71
CA ARG A 29 19.76 -12.06 10.43
C ARG A 29 19.79 -12.32 11.94
N ARG A 30 18.74 -12.93 12.50
CA ARG A 30 18.68 -13.26 13.94
C ARG A 30 19.66 -14.37 14.31
N LEU A 31 19.76 -15.43 13.52
CA LEU A 31 20.76 -16.47 13.70
C LEU A 31 22.18 -15.90 13.63
N SER A 32 22.45 -14.97 12.71
CA SER A 32 23.76 -14.31 12.62
C SER A 32 24.08 -13.45 13.84
N ASN A 33 23.10 -12.70 14.34
CA ASN A 33 23.23 -11.96 15.59
C ASN A 33 23.45 -12.86 16.83
N LEU A 34 23.01 -14.12 16.76
CA LEU A 34 23.20 -15.14 17.79
C LEU A 34 24.42 -16.04 17.54
N HIS A 35 25.29 -15.69 16.58
CA HIS A 35 26.47 -16.47 16.19
C HIS A 35 26.17 -17.89 15.68
N LEU A 36 24.95 -18.11 15.17
CA LEU A 36 24.47 -19.36 14.57
C LEU A 36 24.34 -19.27 13.04
N ALA A 37 24.73 -18.14 12.43
CA ALA A 37 24.86 -17.98 10.99
C ALA A 37 25.93 -16.93 10.66
N ASP A 38 26.43 -16.96 9.43
CA ASP A 38 27.40 -15.97 8.94
C ASP A 38 26.77 -14.93 7.99
N ALA A 39 27.58 -13.96 7.58
CA ALA A 39 27.15 -12.91 6.65
C ALA A 39 26.95 -13.40 5.20
N PHE A 40 27.36 -14.63 4.89
CA PHE A 40 27.22 -15.25 3.56
C PHE A 40 25.96 -16.11 3.44
N GLY A 41 25.18 -16.22 4.52
CA GLY A 41 23.93 -16.98 4.53
C GLY A 41 24.10 -18.44 4.91
N ASN A 42 25.27 -18.85 5.42
CA ASN A 42 25.45 -20.20 5.96
C ASN A 42 24.89 -20.23 7.39
N SER A 43 24.06 -21.23 7.69
CA SER A 43 23.53 -21.45 9.05
C SER A 43 24.18 -22.67 9.69
N ARG A 44 24.37 -22.61 11.01
CA ARG A 44 24.76 -23.76 11.82
C ARG A 44 23.60 -24.71 12.07
N ILE A 45 22.37 -24.20 12.08
CA ILE A 45 21.15 -25.01 12.21
C ILE A 45 20.60 -25.25 10.80
N PRO A 46 20.33 -26.49 10.40
CA PRO A 46 19.69 -26.76 9.12
C PRO A 46 18.32 -26.08 8.98
N ILE A 47 18.04 -25.53 7.80
CA ILE A 47 16.80 -24.80 7.52
C ILE A 47 16.12 -25.35 6.27
N LEU A 48 14.82 -25.62 6.36
CA LEU A 48 13.96 -25.84 5.20
C LEU A 48 13.15 -24.56 4.95
N VAL A 49 13.42 -23.91 3.82
CA VAL A 49 12.76 -22.68 3.40
C VAL A 49 11.57 -23.02 2.50
N LEU A 50 10.37 -22.75 3.00
CA LEU A 50 9.11 -22.95 2.29
C LEU A 50 8.82 -21.73 1.41
N ASN A 51 9.39 -21.69 0.21
CA ASN A 51 9.05 -20.69 -0.82
C ASN A 51 7.65 -20.91 -1.39
N VAL A 52 7.17 -22.16 -1.36
CA VAL A 52 5.78 -22.53 -1.67
C VAL A 52 5.18 -23.18 -0.44
N THR A 53 4.28 -22.46 0.22
CA THR A 53 3.64 -22.89 1.47
C THR A 53 2.36 -23.70 1.25
N HIS A 54 1.82 -23.73 0.03
CA HIS A 54 0.66 -24.56 -0.29
C HIS A 54 0.67 -25.05 -1.75
N PRO A 55 0.45 -26.36 -1.99
CA PRO A 55 0.43 -27.44 -1.00
C PRO A 55 1.85 -27.72 -0.44
N LEU A 56 1.94 -28.20 0.81
CA LEU A 56 3.18 -28.75 1.35
C LEU A 56 3.53 -30.07 0.66
N VAL A 57 4.82 -30.37 0.55
CA VAL A 57 5.35 -31.60 -0.05
C VAL A 57 5.72 -32.59 1.07
N PRO A 58 4.92 -33.65 1.32
CA PRO A 58 5.12 -34.54 2.45
C PRO A 58 6.51 -35.18 2.47
N GLU A 59 7.01 -35.63 1.33
CA GLU A 59 8.29 -36.33 1.21
C GLU A 59 9.44 -35.41 1.65
N GLN A 60 9.41 -34.14 1.24
CA GLN A 60 10.40 -33.14 1.63
C GLN A 60 10.40 -32.87 3.15
N ILE A 61 9.20 -32.77 3.74
CA ILE A 61 9.06 -32.55 5.19
C ILE A 61 9.54 -33.78 5.97
N GLN A 62 9.20 -34.98 5.50
CA GLN A 62 9.63 -36.25 6.10
C GLN A 62 11.16 -36.39 6.05
N GLU A 63 11.77 -36.21 4.88
CA GLU A 63 13.22 -36.26 4.70
C GLU A 63 13.95 -35.25 5.60
N PHE A 64 13.41 -34.03 5.71
CA PHE A 64 13.97 -33.03 6.61
C PHE A 64 13.78 -33.42 8.09
N CYS A 65 12.67 -34.01 8.50
CA CYS A 65 12.46 -34.30 9.93
C CYS A 65 13.14 -35.59 10.39
N LEU A 66 13.26 -36.61 9.53
CA LEU A 66 13.76 -37.96 9.86
C LEU A 66 15.07 -37.99 10.66
N ALA A 67 16.01 -37.09 10.35
CA ALA A 67 17.32 -37.05 11.00
C ALA A 67 17.40 -36.14 12.24
N ARG A 68 16.26 -35.56 12.67
CA ARG A 68 16.20 -34.51 13.69
C ARG A 68 15.35 -34.92 14.88
N GLU A 69 15.82 -34.56 16.06
CA GLU A 69 15.12 -34.73 17.33
C GLU A 69 13.99 -33.72 17.48
N SER A 70 14.28 -32.45 17.17
CA SER A 70 13.33 -31.34 17.31
C SER A 70 13.40 -30.37 16.11
N VAL A 71 12.23 -29.87 15.69
CA VAL A 71 12.10 -28.92 14.59
C VAL A 71 11.19 -27.77 14.98
N LEU A 72 11.66 -26.54 14.74
CA LEU A 72 10.87 -25.31 14.90
C LEU A 72 10.18 -24.94 13.58
N VAL A 73 8.86 -24.84 13.59
CA VAL A 73 8.04 -24.30 12.50
C VAL A 73 7.84 -22.80 12.73
N MET A 74 8.50 -22.00 11.93
CA MET A 74 8.39 -20.55 11.93
C MET A 74 7.36 -20.11 10.88
N GLU A 75 6.10 -20.06 11.32
CA GLU A 75 4.99 -19.53 10.52
C GLU A 75 4.33 -18.31 11.16
N GLU A 76 4.12 -17.28 10.35
CA GLU A 76 3.27 -16.14 10.69
C GLU A 76 1.84 -16.42 10.20
N GLY A 77 0.86 -16.15 11.06
CA GLY A 77 -0.56 -16.45 10.82
C GLY A 77 -1.25 -17.15 11.99
N ASN A 78 -2.57 -17.03 12.00
CA ASN A 78 -3.49 -17.68 12.94
C ASN A 78 -4.76 -18.09 12.17
N PRO A 79 -5.19 -19.37 12.18
CA PRO A 79 -4.55 -20.53 12.82
C PRO A 79 -3.21 -20.96 12.20
N GLU A 80 -2.47 -21.78 12.95
CA GLU A 80 -1.16 -22.37 12.64
C GLU A 80 -1.26 -23.55 11.63
N PHE A 81 -1.74 -23.25 10.42
CA PHE A 81 -2.05 -24.26 9.42
C PHE A 81 -0.83 -25.06 8.94
N ILE A 82 0.35 -24.45 8.83
CA ILE A 82 1.55 -25.15 8.37
C ILE A 82 2.05 -26.08 9.47
N GLU A 83 2.11 -25.62 10.72
CA GLU A 83 2.48 -26.43 11.87
C GLU A 83 1.54 -27.63 12.02
N GLN A 84 0.21 -27.41 11.96
CA GLN A 84 -0.78 -28.48 12.00
C GLN A 84 -0.60 -29.50 10.86
N GLN A 85 -0.38 -29.03 9.63
CA GLN A 85 -0.20 -29.91 8.47
C GLN A 85 1.11 -30.72 8.56
N ILE A 86 2.21 -30.10 9.01
CA ILE A 86 3.48 -30.78 9.27
C ILE A 86 3.29 -31.84 10.36
N GLY A 87 2.65 -31.50 11.47
CA GLY A 87 2.32 -32.45 12.53
C GLY A 87 1.57 -33.67 12.01
N GLN A 88 0.57 -33.46 11.16
CA GLN A 88 -0.17 -34.55 10.52
C GLN A 88 0.72 -35.40 9.58
N ILE A 89 1.58 -34.78 8.78
CA ILE A 89 2.53 -35.48 7.90
C ILE A 89 3.46 -36.38 8.72
N LEU A 90 4.04 -35.85 9.80
CA LEU A 90 4.98 -36.60 10.65
C LEU A 90 4.30 -37.77 11.34
N ARG A 91 3.12 -37.55 11.93
CA ARG A 91 2.38 -38.62 12.63
C ARG A 91 1.88 -39.72 11.69
N ARG A 92 1.50 -39.39 10.45
CA ARG A 92 1.12 -40.39 9.44
C ARG A 92 2.30 -41.24 8.98
N ALA A 93 3.50 -40.66 8.95
CA ALA A 93 4.73 -41.34 8.58
C ALA A 93 5.46 -42.00 9.78
N ASP A 94 4.85 -41.97 10.97
CA ASP A 94 5.43 -42.45 12.24
C ASP A 94 6.81 -41.83 12.59
N ILE A 95 7.05 -40.59 12.17
CA ILE A 95 8.27 -39.85 12.47
C ILE A 95 8.13 -39.17 13.83
N GLN A 96 9.05 -39.46 14.76
CA GLN A 96 8.98 -39.05 16.17
C GLN A 96 9.58 -37.68 16.50
N THR A 97 10.11 -36.97 15.50
CA THR A 97 10.61 -35.59 15.66
C THR A 97 9.61 -34.72 16.41
N ARG A 98 10.08 -34.01 17.44
CA ARG A 98 9.28 -33.06 18.21
C ARG A 98 9.07 -31.79 17.41
N LEU A 99 7.83 -31.34 17.35
CA LEU A 99 7.46 -30.14 16.62
C LEU A 99 7.26 -29.00 17.62
N HIS A 100 7.93 -27.89 17.36
CA HIS A 100 7.75 -26.61 18.04
C HIS A 100 7.29 -25.57 17.03
N GLY A 101 6.61 -24.53 17.49
CA GLY A 101 6.14 -23.42 16.69
C GLY A 101 5.41 -22.42 17.58
N LYS A 102 4.08 -22.50 17.65
CA LYS A 102 3.26 -21.57 18.45
C LYS A 102 3.37 -21.75 19.98
N ASP A 103 4.03 -22.80 20.45
CA ASP A 103 4.39 -22.98 21.86
C ASP A 103 5.50 -22.00 22.31
N VAL A 104 6.40 -21.64 21.39
CA VAL A 104 7.52 -20.71 21.63
C VAL A 104 7.41 -19.39 20.85
N LEU A 105 6.52 -19.33 19.85
CA LEU A 105 6.22 -18.15 19.04
C LEU A 105 4.77 -17.70 19.24
N PRO A 106 4.46 -16.39 19.16
CA PRO A 106 3.10 -15.91 19.39
C PRO A 106 2.12 -16.37 18.29
N LEU A 107 0.88 -16.65 18.68
CA LEU A 107 -0.20 -17.01 17.75
C LEU A 107 -0.54 -15.87 16.78
N ALA A 108 -0.48 -14.61 17.23
CA ALA A 108 -0.89 -13.45 16.44
C ALA A 108 0.14 -12.32 16.52
N GLY A 109 0.11 -11.44 15.51
CA GLY A 109 1.03 -10.32 15.35
C GLY A 109 2.12 -10.60 14.31
N GLU A 110 2.92 -9.58 14.03
CA GLU A 110 4.04 -9.65 13.09
C GLU A 110 5.26 -10.29 13.76
N TYR A 111 5.93 -11.20 13.05
CA TYR A 111 7.18 -11.80 13.51
C TYR A 111 8.35 -10.84 13.29
N SER A 112 8.35 -9.78 14.10
CA SER A 112 9.45 -8.81 14.17
C SER A 112 10.75 -9.49 14.59
N ALA A 113 11.88 -8.80 14.36
CA ALA A 113 13.19 -9.28 14.79
C ALA A 113 13.24 -9.69 16.28
N GLU A 114 12.54 -8.97 17.15
CA GLU A 114 12.48 -9.24 18.59
C GLU A 114 11.70 -10.54 18.90
N VAL A 115 10.56 -10.73 18.23
CA VAL A 115 9.74 -11.94 18.37
C VAL A 115 10.51 -13.16 17.90
N VAL A 116 11.17 -13.07 16.74
CA VAL A 116 11.98 -14.16 16.19
C VAL A 116 13.17 -14.47 17.10
N THR A 117 13.89 -13.47 17.61
CA THR A 117 14.98 -13.69 18.57
C THR A 117 14.49 -14.41 19.82
N LYS A 118 13.38 -13.97 20.41
CA LYS A 118 12.83 -14.58 21.61
C LYS A 118 12.42 -16.03 21.37
N GLY A 119 11.71 -16.31 20.27
CA GLY A 119 11.29 -17.67 19.92
C GLY A 119 12.46 -18.62 19.65
N LEU A 120 13.52 -18.13 19.00
CA LEU A 120 14.74 -18.91 18.78
C LEU A 120 15.44 -19.25 20.11
N VAL A 121 15.60 -18.26 20.99
CA VAL A 121 16.22 -18.47 22.31
C VAL A 121 15.41 -19.45 23.15
N GLU A 122 14.08 -19.35 23.13
CA GLU A 122 13.19 -20.27 23.85
C GLU A 122 13.29 -21.69 23.27
N PHE A 123 13.18 -21.86 21.95
CA PHE A 123 13.31 -23.16 21.28
C PHE A 123 14.64 -23.86 21.60
N LEU A 124 15.76 -23.12 21.49
CA LEU A 124 17.09 -23.66 21.76
C LEU A 124 17.33 -23.90 23.25
N SER A 125 16.72 -23.10 24.13
CA SER A 125 16.77 -23.32 25.59
C SER A 125 16.02 -24.58 26.02
N GLN A 126 14.91 -24.91 25.36
CA GLN A 126 14.09 -26.08 25.72
C GLN A 126 14.70 -27.40 25.23
N ASN A 127 15.50 -27.36 24.16
CA ASN A 127 16.02 -28.58 23.51
C ASN A 127 17.53 -28.76 23.62
N GLU A 128 18.29 -27.73 24.02
CA GLU A 128 19.74 -27.78 24.32
C GLU A 128 20.60 -28.56 23.30
N PRO A 129 20.61 -28.15 22.01
CA PRO A 129 21.41 -28.82 20.99
C PRO A 129 22.92 -28.82 21.29
N ASP A 130 23.57 -29.95 20.98
CA ASP A 130 25.03 -30.05 21.01
C ASP A 130 25.70 -28.95 20.16
N GLY A 131 26.73 -28.33 20.72
CA GLY A 131 27.49 -27.26 20.05
C GLY A 131 26.83 -25.87 20.12
N VAL A 132 25.78 -25.71 20.92
CA VAL A 132 25.13 -24.44 21.23
C VAL A 132 25.25 -24.15 22.73
N ASN A 133 25.82 -23.00 23.09
CA ASN A 133 25.85 -22.53 24.47
C ASN A 133 24.64 -21.62 24.72
N VAL A 134 23.66 -22.12 25.47
CA VAL A 134 22.40 -21.41 25.75
C VAL A 134 22.61 -20.15 26.61
N GLU A 135 23.61 -20.11 27.49
CA GLU A 135 23.91 -18.92 28.30
C GLU A 135 24.40 -17.78 27.41
N ILE A 136 25.34 -18.06 26.50
CA ILE A 136 25.84 -17.08 25.52
C ILE A 136 24.71 -16.57 24.62
N LEU A 137 23.81 -17.46 24.18
CA LEU A 137 22.65 -17.06 23.38
C LEU A 137 21.73 -16.08 24.12
N ARG A 138 21.47 -16.33 25.42
CA ARG A 138 20.64 -15.46 26.26
C ARG A 138 21.31 -14.11 26.48
N ASP A 139 22.62 -14.10 26.72
CA ASP A 139 23.39 -12.87 26.89
C ASP A 139 23.38 -12.01 25.63
N GLU A 140 23.55 -12.61 24.45
CA GLU A 140 23.48 -11.89 23.17
C GLU A 140 22.08 -11.34 22.89
N ALA A 141 21.03 -12.11 23.18
CA ALA A 141 19.65 -11.64 23.07
C ALA A 141 19.37 -10.46 24.03
N ALA A 142 19.87 -10.53 25.27
CA ALA A 142 19.76 -9.45 26.25
C ALA A 142 20.53 -8.19 25.80
N ASN A 143 21.72 -8.37 25.23
CA ASN A 143 22.52 -7.27 24.68
C ASN A 143 21.77 -6.54 23.56
N LEU A 144 21.15 -7.26 22.63
CA LEU A 144 20.33 -6.67 21.56
C LEU A 144 19.15 -5.85 22.11
N ALA A 145 18.48 -6.34 23.16
CA ALA A 145 17.41 -5.62 23.82
C ALA A 145 17.94 -4.32 24.48
N ASN A 146 19.09 -4.40 25.15
CA ASN A 146 19.72 -3.26 25.83
C ASN A 146 20.17 -2.15 24.86
N ILE A 147 20.65 -2.51 23.65
CA ILE A 147 21.01 -1.54 22.61
C ILE A 147 19.79 -0.70 22.22
N LYS A 148 18.63 -1.34 22.03
CA LYS A 148 17.38 -0.65 21.67
C LYS A 148 16.93 0.32 22.77
N LEU A 149 16.97 -0.11 24.04
CA LEU A 149 16.62 0.73 25.18
C LEU A 149 17.57 1.93 25.30
N SER A 150 18.86 1.72 25.13
CA SER A 150 19.87 2.77 25.19
C SER A 150 19.71 3.79 24.05
N ALA A 151 19.42 3.32 22.84
CA ALA A 151 19.15 4.17 21.69
C ALA A 151 17.87 5.03 21.88
N GLN A 152 16.82 4.45 22.47
CA GLN A 152 15.60 5.21 22.80
C GLN A 152 15.85 6.32 23.81
N GLY A 153 16.72 6.08 24.82
CA GLY A 153 17.10 7.09 25.79
C GLY A 153 18.06 8.17 25.26
N SER A 154 18.59 8.00 24.05
CA SER A 154 19.55 8.94 23.43
C SER A 154 18.91 9.99 22.54
N LEU A 155 17.60 9.92 22.32
CA LEU A 155 16.85 10.86 21.48
C LEU A 155 16.00 11.79 22.35
N ASP A 156 16.19 13.10 22.21
CA ASP A 156 15.42 14.13 22.93
C ASP A 156 13.94 14.17 22.50
N GLU A 157 13.64 13.72 21.28
CA GLU A 157 12.29 13.66 20.71
C GLU A 157 11.97 12.29 20.12
N SER A 158 10.69 11.90 20.22
CA SER A 158 10.18 10.70 19.56
C SER A 158 10.24 10.87 18.04
N LEU A 159 10.76 9.87 17.34
CA LEU A 159 10.73 9.85 15.87
C LEU A 159 9.27 9.90 15.38
N PRO A 160 8.95 10.74 14.37
CA PRO A 160 7.60 10.80 13.83
C PRO A 160 7.21 9.45 13.22
N PRO A 161 5.96 8.99 13.43
CA PRO A 161 5.49 7.74 12.86
C PRO A 161 5.46 7.84 11.33
N ARG A 162 5.72 6.72 10.65
CA ARG A 162 5.62 6.59 9.18
C ARG A 162 4.46 5.66 8.83
N PRO A 163 3.20 6.11 8.96
CA PRO A 163 2.06 5.28 8.63
C PRO A 163 2.05 4.95 7.13
N PRO A 164 1.43 3.84 6.72
CA PRO A 164 1.19 3.54 5.32
C PRO A 164 0.44 4.68 4.64
N GLY A 165 0.86 5.04 3.42
CA GLY A 165 0.28 6.15 2.69
C GLY A 165 0.21 5.91 1.19
N PHE A 166 -0.61 6.71 0.51
CA PHE A 166 -0.77 6.59 -0.94
C PHE A 166 0.47 7.06 -1.70
N CYS A 167 0.72 6.48 -2.87
CA CYS A 167 1.79 6.91 -3.76
C CYS A 167 1.63 8.37 -4.22
N THR A 168 2.72 8.99 -4.68
CA THR A 168 2.66 10.29 -5.34
C THR A 168 1.74 10.23 -6.55
N GLY A 169 0.75 11.12 -6.58
CA GLY A 169 -0.26 11.18 -7.64
C GLY A 169 -1.21 9.97 -7.65
N CYS A 170 -1.39 9.25 -6.54
CA CYS A 170 -2.39 8.19 -6.47
C CYS A 170 -3.80 8.73 -6.80
N PRO A 171 -4.59 8.03 -7.64
CA PRO A 171 -5.94 8.42 -8.03
C PRO A 171 -6.98 8.28 -6.91
N GLU A 172 -6.65 7.71 -5.76
CA GLU A 172 -7.61 7.57 -4.65
C GLU A 172 -7.61 8.79 -3.72
N ARG A 173 -6.48 9.50 -3.62
CA ARG A 173 -6.35 10.75 -2.83
C ARG A 173 -7.44 11.79 -3.13
N PRO A 174 -7.79 12.09 -4.40
CA PRO A 174 -8.86 13.01 -4.73
C PRO A 174 -10.23 12.61 -4.15
N VAL A 175 -10.53 11.31 -4.11
CA VAL A 175 -11.81 10.79 -3.60
C VAL A 175 -11.89 10.99 -2.09
N PHE A 176 -10.82 10.64 -1.36
CA PHE A 176 -10.75 10.91 0.07
C PHE A 176 -10.75 12.41 0.38
N SER A 177 -10.12 13.23 -0.47
CA SER A 177 -10.21 14.70 -0.36
C SER A 177 -11.65 15.18 -0.50
N ALA A 178 -12.39 14.66 -1.48
CA ALA A 178 -13.80 15.01 -1.69
C ALA A 178 -14.69 14.57 -0.52
N ILE A 179 -14.45 13.37 0.05
CA ILE A 179 -15.15 12.93 1.25
C ILE A 179 -14.84 13.86 2.43
N LYS A 180 -13.60 14.34 2.56
CA LYS A 180 -13.20 15.27 3.63
C LYS A 180 -13.98 16.58 3.55
N LEU A 181 -14.02 17.18 2.36
CA LEU A 181 -14.77 18.40 2.09
C LEU A 181 -16.27 18.20 2.34
N LEU A 182 -16.83 17.06 1.91
CA LEU A 182 -18.23 16.74 2.19
C LEU A 182 -18.53 16.64 3.70
N LYS A 183 -17.63 16.02 4.48
CA LYS A 183 -17.78 15.89 5.93
C LYS A 183 -17.80 17.24 6.65
N GLU A 184 -17.14 18.26 6.12
CA GLU A 184 -17.23 19.63 6.67
C GLU A 184 -18.65 20.20 6.54
N GLU A 185 -19.38 19.83 5.49
CA GLU A 185 -20.76 20.30 5.24
C GLU A 185 -21.81 19.48 5.99
N ILE A 186 -21.69 18.15 5.95
CA ILE A 186 -22.75 17.26 6.45
C ILE A 186 -22.39 16.56 7.76
N GLY A 187 -21.19 16.73 8.30
CA GLY A 187 -20.69 16.08 9.51
C GLY A 187 -20.28 14.62 9.31
N ASP A 188 -20.03 13.90 10.39
CA ASP A 188 -19.53 12.52 10.34
C ASP A 188 -20.49 11.52 9.68
N ILE A 189 -19.90 10.54 9.01
CA ILE A 189 -20.56 9.49 8.21
C ILE A 189 -19.82 8.19 8.52
N HIS A 190 -20.55 7.09 8.64
CA HIS A 190 -19.93 5.77 8.73
C HIS A 190 -19.36 5.36 7.38
N ILE A 191 -18.06 5.08 7.33
CA ILE A 191 -17.32 4.63 6.16
C ILE A 191 -16.81 3.21 6.40
N ALA A 192 -17.36 2.24 5.68
CA ALA A 192 -16.84 0.89 5.62
C ALA A 192 -15.82 0.80 4.48
N ALA A 193 -14.57 0.45 4.79
CA ALA A 193 -13.51 0.29 3.79
C ALA A 193 -13.18 -1.19 3.57
N ASP A 194 -12.63 -1.50 2.41
CA ASP A 194 -12.10 -2.83 2.09
C ASP A 194 -10.59 -2.92 2.31
N ILE A 195 -10.05 -4.14 2.29
CA ILE A 195 -8.61 -4.34 2.11
C ILE A 195 -8.19 -3.90 0.70
N GLY A 196 -7.19 -3.02 0.61
CA GLY A 196 -6.68 -2.45 -0.63
C GLY A 196 -5.90 -1.16 -0.37
N CYS A 197 -5.47 -0.44 -1.43
CA CYS A 197 -4.78 0.84 -1.27
C CYS A 197 -5.63 1.86 -0.49
N HIS A 198 -6.95 1.83 -0.68
CA HIS A 198 -7.91 2.71 -0.03
C HIS A 198 -7.97 2.51 1.49
N ALA A 199 -7.51 1.37 2.02
CA ALA A 199 -7.34 1.16 3.46
C ALA A 199 -6.39 2.19 4.09
N PHE A 200 -5.43 2.72 3.32
CA PHE A 200 -4.50 3.76 3.78
C PHE A 200 -5.19 5.10 4.03
N GLY A 201 -6.43 5.29 3.55
CA GLY A 201 -7.27 6.44 3.90
C GLY A 201 -7.64 6.50 5.38
N THR A 202 -7.47 5.39 6.12
CA THR A 202 -7.70 5.32 7.57
C THR A 202 -6.66 6.11 8.37
N PHE A 203 -5.46 6.30 7.81
CA PHE A 203 -4.37 7.04 8.44
C PHE A 203 -4.42 8.54 8.10
N GLU A 204 -3.65 9.35 8.83
CA GLU A 204 -3.46 10.76 8.52
C GLU A 204 -2.92 10.97 7.09
N PRO A 205 -3.32 12.05 6.40
CA PRO A 205 -4.18 13.14 6.87
C PRO A 205 -5.68 12.93 6.59
N PHE A 206 -6.08 11.76 6.07
CA PHE A 206 -7.47 11.51 5.72
C PHE A 206 -8.28 11.10 6.94
N SER A 207 -7.74 10.18 7.76
CA SER A 207 -8.37 9.72 9.00
C SER A 207 -9.81 9.26 8.79
N MET A 208 -10.01 8.44 7.74
CA MET A 208 -11.32 7.96 7.29
C MET A 208 -11.37 6.44 7.22
N GLY A 209 -12.32 5.86 7.93
CA GLY A 209 -12.55 4.42 7.95
C GLY A 209 -13.02 4.01 9.33
N ASN A 210 -14.21 3.43 9.40
CA ASN A 210 -14.80 2.94 10.65
C ASN A 210 -14.65 1.43 10.79
N SER A 211 -14.63 0.70 9.67
CA SER A 211 -14.48 -0.76 9.67
C SER A 211 -13.75 -1.23 8.41
N ILE A 212 -12.90 -2.25 8.57
CA ILE A 212 -12.28 -3.00 7.48
C ILE A 212 -12.43 -4.49 7.82
N LEU A 213 -13.29 -5.21 7.08
CA LEU A 213 -13.59 -6.61 7.37
C LEU A 213 -12.77 -7.58 6.51
N GLY A 214 -12.51 -7.23 5.26
CA GLY A 214 -11.84 -8.14 4.34
C GLY A 214 -11.75 -7.59 2.93
N TYR A 215 -11.48 -8.47 1.98
CA TYR A 215 -11.35 -8.13 0.57
C TYR A 215 -12.68 -8.33 -0.17
N GLY A 216 -13.29 -7.24 -0.64
CA GLY A 216 -14.60 -7.25 -1.29
C GLY A 216 -15.77 -7.39 -0.31
N MET A 217 -15.64 -6.88 0.92
CA MET A 217 -16.63 -7.02 2.00
C MET A 217 -17.15 -5.68 2.54
N SER A 218 -16.69 -4.53 2.06
CA SER A 218 -17.00 -3.20 2.61
C SER A 218 -18.50 -2.92 2.60
N LEU A 219 -19.16 -3.11 1.46
CA LEU A 219 -20.61 -2.94 1.34
C LEU A 219 -21.41 -3.94 2.19
N ALA A 220 -20.94 -5.20 2.25
CA ALA A 220 -21.56 -6.23 3.08
C ALA A 220 -21.45 -5.87 4.58
N SER A 221 -20.29 -5.38 5.02
CA SER A 221 -20.05 -4.98 6.40
C SER A 221 -20.88 -3.75 6.80
N ALA A 222 -21.09 -2.80 5.89
CA ALA A 222 -21.91 -1.63 6.14
C ALA A 222 -23.39 -1.99 6.42
N ALA A 223 -23.90 -3.09 5.87
CA ALA A 223 -25.26 -3.54 6.10
C ALA A 223 -25.55 -3.82 7.59
N GLY A 224 -24.54 -4.28 8.35
CA GLY A 224 -24.67 -4.58 9.78
C GLY A 224 -24.89 -3.36 10.67
N VAL A 225 -24.49 -2.17 10.23
CA VAL A 225 -24.65 -0.92 10.99
C VAL A 225 -25.63 0.06 10.34
N ARG A 226 -26.02 -0.16 9.08
CA ARG A 226 -26.85 0.78 8.31
C ARG A 226 -28.12 1.22 9.05
N GLN A 227 -28.82 0.28 9.69
CA GLN A 227 -30.11 0.56 10.36
C GLN A 227 -29.98 1.45 11.61
N ILE A 228 -28.80 1.51 12.23
CA ILE A 228 -28.55 2.35 13.42
C ILE A 228 -27.91 3.70 13.06
N GLN A 229 -27.55 3.92 11.79
CA GLN A 229 -26.98 5.18 11.33
C GLN A 229 -28.09 6.18 10.96
N LYS A 230 -27.91 7.45 11.32
CA LYS A 230 -28.84 8.54 10.94
C LYS A 230 -28.68 8.97 9.48
N LYS A 231 -27.54 8.65 8.86
CA LYS A 231 -27.18 9.02 7.49
C LYS A 231 -26.83 7.75 6.72
N ARG A 232 -26.92 7.82 5.38
CA ARG A 232 -26.43 6.76 4.49
C ARG A 232 -24.97 6.44 4.78
N THR A 233 -24.65 5.16 4.83
CA THR A 233 -23.27 4.67 4.96
C THR A 233 -22.54 4.74 3.63
N ILE A 234 -21.25 5.07 3.65
CA ILE A 234 -20.38 4.99 2.47
C ILE A 234 -19.54 3.72 2.57
N SER A 235 -19.47 2.95 1.50
CA SER A 235 -18.59 1.79 1.36
C SER A 235 -17.54 2.07 0.30
N ILE A 236 -16.27 1.80 0.60
CA ILE A 236 -15.16 1.98 -0.33
C ILE A 236 -14.59 0.61 -0.69
N MET A 237 -14.56 0.33 -1.98
CA MET A 237 -14.16 -0.96 -2.54
C MET A 237 -13.20 -0.73 -3.71
N GLY A 238 -12.14 -1.52 -3.81
CA GLY A 238 -11.33 -1.57 -5.03
C GLY A 238 -12.01 -2.42 -6.11
N ASP A 239 -11.75 -2.14 -7.39
CA ASP A 239 -12.18 -3.01 -8.51
C ASP A 239 -11.76 -4.48 -8.34
N GLY A 240 -10.57 -4.74 -7.79
CA GLY A 240 -10.16 -6.10 -7.44
C GLY A 240 -11.06 -6.76 -6.41
N GLY A 241 -11.46 -6.03 -5.36
CA GLY A 241 -12.37 -6.52 -4.33
C GLY A 241 -13.78 -6.74 -4.88
N PHE A 242 -14.22 -5.87 -5.79
CA PHE A 242 -15.47 -6.00 -6.53
C PHE A 242 -15.54 -7.31 -7.31
N TRP A 243 -14.51 -7.65 -8.08
CA TRP A 243 -14.46 -8.90 -8.85
C TRP A 243 -14.24 -10.16 -8.01
N HIS A 244 -13.63 -10.02 -6.83
CA HIS A 244 -13.34 -11.18 -5.96
C HIS A 244 -14.59 -11.64 -5.20
N ASN A 245 -15.12 -10.79 -4.31
CA ASN A 245 -16.30 -11.10 -3.48
C ASN A 245 -17.37 -10.00 -3.52
N GLY A 246 -17.00 -8.77 -3.86
CA GLY A 246 -17.85 -7.60 -3.67
C GLY A 246 -19.11 -7.58 -4.52
N LEU A 247 -19.05 -8.16 -5.73
CA LEU A 247 -20.21 -8.31 -6.60
C LEU A 247 -21.30 -9.16 -5.94
N GLN A 248 -20.93 -10.33 -5.41
CA GLN A 248 -21.88 -11.27 -4.80
C GLN A 248 -22.28 -10.86 -3.39
N THR A 249 -21.30 -10.67 -2.51
CA THR A 249 -21.55 -10.43 -1.08
C THR A 249 -22.05 -9.01 -0.80
N GLY A 250 -21.66 -8.03 -1.62
CA GLY A 250 -22.04 -6.63 -1.47
C GLY A 250 -23.22 -6.26 -2.36
N VAL A 251 -23.00 -6.19 -3.69
CA VAL A 251 -23.95 -5.60 -4.63
C VAL A 251 -25.22 -6.42 -4.75
N LEU A 252 -25.13 -7.71 -5.08
CA LEU A 252 -26.30 -8.59 -5.23
C LEU A 252 -27.11 -8.65 -3.93
N SER A 253 -26.44 -8.83 -2.79
CA SER A 253 -27.08 -8.84 -1.48
C SER A 253 -27.80 -7.53 -1.17
N THR A 254 -27.19 -6.38 -1.48
CA THR A 254 -27.81 -5.08 -1.20
C THR A 254 -29.01 -4.82 -2.12
N LEU A 255 -28.94 -5.21 -3.39
CA LEU A 255 -30.07 -5.09 -4.32
C LEU A 255 -31.22 -6.00 -3.91
N PHE A 256 -30.93 -7.26 -3.55
CA PHE A 256 -31.94 -8.22 -3.10
C PHE A 256 -32.65 -7.77 -1.82
N ASN A 257 -31.91 -7.19 -0.88
CA ASN A 257 -32.45 -6.70 0.39
C ASN A 257 -32.92 -5.23 0.34
N GLU A 258 -33.07 -4.65 -0.86
CA GLU A 258 -33.53 -3.27 -1.08
C GLU A 258 -32.79 -2.23 -0.22
N GLY A 259 -31.48 -2.42 -0.04
CA GLY A 259 -30.68 -1.62 0.88
C GLY A 259 -30.28 -0.25 0.33
N ASP A 260 -30.48 0.81 1.14
CA ASP A 260 -30.02 2.17 0.84
C ASP A 260 -28.61 2.45 1.36
N ALA A 261 -27.63 2.42 0.47
CA ALA A 261 -26.23 2.72 0.78
C ALA A 261 -25.50 3.35 -0.41
N ILE A 262 -24.33 3.92 -0.15
CA ILE A 262 -23.42 4.44 -1.18
C ILE A 262 -22.23 3.49 -1.29
N LEU A 263 -21.96 2.98 -2.49
CA LEU A 263 -20.76 2.23 -2.82
C LEU A 263 -19.88 3.06 -3.74
N ILE A 264 -18.64 3.29 -3.34
CA ILE A 264 -17.59 3.88 -4.17
C ILE A 264 -16.65 2.76 -4.60
N ILE A 265 -16.56 2.52 -5.91
CA ILE A 265 -15.65 1.56 -6.51
C ILE A 265 -14.43 2.31 -7.06
N MET A 266 -13.27 2.12 -6.44
CA MET A 266 -11.98 2.63 -6.92
C MET A 266 -11.52 1.77 -8.10
N GLN A 267 -11.79 2.24 -9.32
CA GLN A 267 -11.39 1.57 -10.54
C GLN A 267 -10.02 2.07 -10.98
N ASN A 268 -8.97 1.39 -10.53
CA ASN A 268 -7.59 1.73 -10.86
C ASN A 268 -6.95 0.77 -11.88
N GLY A 269 -7.65 -0.31 -12.22
CA GLY A 269 -7.32 -1.29 -13.23
C GLY A 269 -6.47 -2.46 -12.73
N TYR A 270 -6.17 -2.55 -11.43
CA TYR A 270 -5.24 -3.54 -10.87
C TYR A 270 -5.56 -3.89 -9.41
N ALA A 271 -5.17 -5.10 -8.99
CA ALA A 271 -4.93 -5.34 -7.56
C ALA A 271 -3.64 -4.60 -7.15
N SER A 272 -3.75 -3.31 -6.88
CA SER A 272 -2.60 -2.41 -6.77
C SER A 272 -1.75 -2.65 -5.53
N ALA A 273 -2.37 -2.83 -4.36
CA ALA A 273 -1.68 -2.93 -3.08
C ALA A 273 -0.76 -4.17 -2.99
N THR A 274 -1.14 -5.25 -3.66
CA THR A 274 -0.41 -6.52 -3.66
C THR A 274 0.69 -6.60 -4.71
N GLY A 275 0.90 -5.54 -5.52
CA GLY A 275 1.94 -5.53 -6.56
C GLY A 275 1.44 -5.40 -8.00
N GLN A 276 0.24 -4.84 -8.20
CA GLN A 276 -0.35 -4.55 -9.52
C GLN A 276 -0.69 -5.80 -10.33
N GLN A 277 -1.28 -6.80 -9.68
CA GLN A 277 -1.77 -8.00 -10.39
C GLN A 277 -2.91 -7.62 -11.32
N TYR A 278 -2.98 -8.32 -12.46
CA TYR A 278 -4.10 -8.16 -13.36
C TYR A 278 -5.36 -8.81 -12.81
N ILE A 279 -6.46 -8.10 -12.98
CA ILE A 279 -7.82 -8.43 -12.56
C ILE A 279 -8.76 -8.30 -13.78
N PRO A 280 -10.04 -8.67 -13.68
CA PRO A 280 -10.97 -8.56 -14.81
C PRO A 280 -11.10 -7.15 -15.41
N SER A 281 -10.97 -6.08 -14.62
CA SER A 281 -10.94 -4.70 -15.13
C SER A 281 -9.60 -4.26 -15.72
N SER A 282 -8.56 -5.08 -15.64
CA SER A 282 -7.28 -4.77 -16.28
C SER A 282 -7.40 -4.87 -17.80
N VAL A 283 -6.80 -3.92 -18.50
CA VAL A 283 -6.66 -4.02 -19.95
C VAL A 283 -5.52 -4.98 -20.28
N LYS A 284 -5.86 -6.19 -20.73
CA LYS A 284 -4.88 -7.13 -21.31
C LYS A 284 -4.89 -7.00 -22.84
N LEU A 285 -3.73 -7.15 -23.46
CA LEU A 285 -3.61 -7.29 -24.91
C LEU A 285 -3.67 -8.78 -25.25
N ASP A 286 -4.74 -9.21 -25.90
CA ASP A 286 -4.82 -10.52 -26.55
C ASP A 286 -4.96 -10.30 -28.06
N ASN A 287 -4.02 -10.82 -28.86
CA ASN A 287 -3.98 -10.58 -30.31
C ASN A 287 -4.18 -9.10 -30.70
N GLN A 288 -3.60 -8.17 -29.93
CA GLN A 288 -3.73 -6.71 -30.07
C GLN A 288 -5.12 -6.12 -29.77
N LYS A 289 -6.07 -6.91 -29.26
CA LYS A 289 -7.36 -6.42 -28.77
C LYS A 289 -7.34 -6.25 -27.25
N PRO A 290 -7.78 -5.10 -26.73
CA PRO A 290 -7.96 -4.93 -25.29
C PRO A 290 -9.12 -5.80 -24.82
N ILE A 291 -8.85 -6.73 -23.91
CA ILE A 291 -9.89 -7.50 -23.21
C ILE A 291 -9.95 -7.00 -21.77
N SER A 292 -11.12 -6.52 -21.36
CA SER A 292 -11.46 -6.17 -19.98
C SER A 292 -12.96 -6.35 -19.75
N ILE A 293 -13.34 -6.72 -18.53
CA ILE A 293 -14.74 -6.73 -18.09
C ILE A 293 -15.05 -5.37 -17.47
N ASP A 294 -16.15 -4.77 -17.94
CA ASP A 294 -16.57 -3.41 -17.60
C ASP A 294 -17.54 -3.42 -16.40
N ILE A 295 -17.14 -2.75 -15.31
CA ILE A 295 -17.92 -2.70 -14.06
C ILE A 295 -19.27 -2.00 -14.28
N GLU A 296 -19.29 -0.92 -15.07
CA GLU A 296 -20.50 -0.14 -15.32
C GLU A 296 -21.57 -0.97 -16.04
N LYS A 297 -21.17 -1.70 -17.08
CA LYS A 297 -22.07 -2.63 -17.81
C LYS A 297 -22.55 -3.77 -16.92
N THR A 298 -21.68 -4.34 -16.09
CA THR A 298 -22.07 -5.39 -15.15
C THR A 298 -23.11 -4.88 -14.14
N LEU A 299 -22.89 -3.71 -13.55
CA LEU A 299 -23.83 -3.13 -12.58
C LEU A 299 -25.18 -2.75 -13.21
N ASN A 300 -25.16 -2.19 -14.43
CA ASN A 300 -26.39 -1.93 -15.18
C ASN A 300 -27.18 -3.22 -15.46
N ALA A 301 -26.49 -4.29 -15.87
CA ALA A 301 -27.12 -5.59 -16.12
C ALA A 301 -27.73 -6.22 -14.85
N LEU A 302 -27.17 -5.94 -13.68
CA LEU A 302 -27.70 -6.37 -12.38
C LEU A 302 -28.86 -5.50 -11.87
N GLY A 303 -29.18 -4.39 -12.55
CA GLY A 303 -30.31 -3.53 -12.19
C GLY A 303 -29.97 -2.40 -11.21
N VAL A 304 -28.70 -2.01 -11.07
CA VAL A 304 -28.34 -0.78 -10.32
C VAL A 304 -28.92 0.43 -11.06
N LYS A 305 -29.84 1.15 -10.40
CA LYS A 305 -30.56 2.29 -11.01
C LYS A 305 -29.84 3.63 -10.84
N TRP A 306 -29.03 3.77 -9.80
CA TRP A 306 -28.24 4.98 -9.53
C TRP A 306 -26.76 4.65 -9.66
N LEU A 307 -26.18 5.00 -10.79
CA LEU A 307 -24.81 4.66 -11.18
C LEU A 307 -24.15 5.87 -11.85
N LYS A 308 -22.97 6.27 -11.36
CA LYS A 308 -22.20 7.37 -11.93
C LYS A 308 -20.73 7.03 -12.02
N THR A 309 -20.15 7.19 -13.21
CA THR A 309 -18.70 7.04 -13.44
C THR A 309 -18.05 8.42 -13.44
N ILE A 310 -17.08 8.62 -12.56
CA ILE A 310 -16.43 9.92 -12.34
C ILE A 310 -14.92 9.73 -12.40
N ARG A 311 -14.26 10.59 -13.16
CA ARG A 311 -12.80 10.70 -13.11
C ARG A 311 -12.38 11.18 -11.72
N THR A 312 -11.59 10.38 -11.02
CA THR A 312 -11.10 10.62 -9.65
C THR A 312 -10.58 12.04 -9.42
N TYR A 313 -9.71 12.55 -10.29
CA TYR A 313 -9.10 13.87 -10.15
C TYR A 313 -10.06 15.07 -10.34
N SER A 314 -11.33 14.85 -10.69
CA SER A 314 -12.35 15.90 -10.76
C SER A 314 -13.02 16.05 -9.39
N VAL A 315 -12.30 16.70 -8.46
CA VAL A 315 -12.68 16.77 -7.03
C VAL A 315 -14.02 17.46 -6.83
N ASP A 316 -14.27 18.56 -7.53
CA ASP A 316 -15.53 19.31 -7.42
C ASP A 316 -16.75 18.47 -7.85
N VAL A 317 -16.61 17.71 -8.94
CA VAL A 317 -17.64 16.80 -9.46
C VAL A 317 -17.87 15.65 -8.49
N MET A 318 -16.80 15.10 -7.91
CA MET A 318 -16.90 14.05 -6.88
C MET A 318 -17.64 14.56 -5.64
N VAL A 319 -17.31 15.75 -5.12
CA VAL A 319 -18.01 16.36 -3.98
C VAL A 319 -19.50 16.57 -4.30
N LYS A 320 -19.82 17.14 -5.46
CA LYS A 320 -21.21 17.35 -5.89
C LYS A 320 -21.99 16.03 -5.98
N THR A 321 -21.35 15.00 -6.51
CA THR A 321 -21.98 13.69 -6.71
C THR A 321 -22.17 12.95 -5.39
N LEU A 322 -21.20 13.02 -4.47
CA LEU A 322 -21.36 12.47 -3.13
C LEU A 322 -22.46 13.20 -2.35
N ARG A 323 -22.55 14.53 -2.48
CA ARG A 323 -23.63 15.32 -1.88
C ARG A 323 -24.99 14.85 -2.40
N GLU A 324 -25.14 14.69 -3.71
CA GLU A 324 -26.35 14.16 -4.33
C GLU A 324 -26.68 12.75 -3.85
N ALA A 325 -25.68 11.86 -3.78
CA ALA A 325 -25.87 10.48 -3.29
C ALA A 325 -26.34 10.45 -1.83
N MET A 326 -25.86 11.39 -1.01
CA MET A 326 -26.25 11.54 0.39
C MET A 326 -27.67 12.10 0.56
N THR A 327 -28.11 13.03 -0.29
CA THR A 327 -29.36 13.81 -0.09
C THR A 327 -30.52 13.43 -1.01
N THR A 328 -30.27 12.64 -2.06
CA THR A 328 -31.31 12.24 -3.01
C THR A 328 -32.47 11.50 -2.33
N SER A 329 -33.68 11.67 -2.87
CA SER A 329 -34.87 10.91 -2.46
C SER A 329 -34.93 9.50 -3.03
N PHE A 330 -34.03 9.16 -3.97
CA PHE A 330 -33.91 7.79 -4.48
C PHE A 330 -33.60 6.86 -3.30
N ASP A 331 -34.39 5.80 -3.13
CA ASP A 331 -34.21 4.78 -2.10
C ASP A 331 -33.61 3.51 -2.73
N GLY A 332 -32.50 3.01 -2.16
CA GLY A 332 -31.72 1.89 -2.71
C GLY A 332 -30.25 2.21 -3.05
N LEU A 333 -29.51 1.24 -3.58
CA LEU A 333 -28.06 1.34 -3.77
C LEU A 333 -27.64 2.43 -4.77
N LYS A 334 -26.76 3.33 -4.32
CA LYS A 334 -26.05 4.30 -5.15
C LYS A 334 -24.62 3.83 -5.40
N VAL A 335 -24.22 3.70 -6.66
CA VAL A 335 -22.84 3.33 -6.99
C VAL A 335 -22.11 4.46 -7.72
N ILE A 336 -20.92 4.79 -7.23
CA ILE A 336 -19.98 5.72 -7.85
C ILE A 336 -18.76 4.93 -8.28
N ILE A 337 -18.52 4.85 -9.59
CA ILE A 337 -17.27 4.31 -10.13
C ILE A 337 -16.26 5.46 -10.19
N ALA A 338 -15.29 5.44 -9.29
CA ALA A 338 -14.19 6.39 -9.26
C ALA A 338 -13.06 5.91 -10.17
N ASP A 339 -13.02 6.42 -11.39
CA ASP A 339 -12.09 6.00 -12.44
C ASP A 339 -10.75 6.76 -12.36
N GLY A 340 -9.66 6.00 -12.30
CA GLY A 340 -8.31 6.55 -12.35
C GLY A 340 -7.23 5.47 -12.30
N GLU A 341 -6.49 5.30 -13.41
CA GLU A 341 -5.38 4.34 -13.52
C GLU A 341 -4.37 4.49 -12.36
N CYS A 342 -3.97 3.35 -11.78
CA CYS A 342 -2.91 3.28 -10.77
C CYS A 342 -1.67 4.06 -11.22
N MET A 343 -1.31 5.10 -10.48
CA MET A 343 -0.25 6.03 -10.90
C MET A 343 1.12 5.36 -11.01
N LEU A 344 1.41 4.37 -10.17
CA LEU A 344 2.65 3.60 -10.30
C LEU A 344 2.70 2.80 -11.61
N ALA A 345 1.59 2.17 -12.02
CA ALA A 345 1.50 1.40 -13.26
C ALA A 345 1.64 2.33 -14.46
N ARG A 346 0.89 3.45 -14.41
CA ARG A 346 0.95 4.51 -15.41
C ARG A 346 2.36 5.06 -15.59
N GLN A 347 3.06 5.39 -14.50
CA GLN A 347 4.42 5.94 -14.57
C GLN A 347 5.44 4.91 -15.09
N ARG A 348 5.32 3.63 -14.72
CA ARG A 348 6.16 2.55 -15.28
C ARG A 348 6.00 2.47 -16.81
N ARG A 349 4.75 2.49 -17.30
CA ARG A 349 4.42 2.49 -18.73
C ARG A 349 4.95 3.74 -19.44
N LEU A 350 4.60 4.93 -18.94
CA LEU A 350 5.02 6.20 -19.54
C LEU A 350 6.54 6.38 -19.53
N LYS A 351 7.25 5.92 -18.50
CA LYS A 351 8.72 5.99 -18.45
C LYS A 351 9.35 5.21 -19.59
N THR A 352 8.85 4.01 -19.87
CA THR A 352 9.32 3.18 -20.98
C THR A 352 8.99 3.81 -22.33
N ASP A 353 7.75 4.26 -22.52
CA ASP A 353 7.29 4.89 -23.76
C ASP A 353 8.04 6.19 -24.05
N ASN A 354 8.22 7.05 -23.04
CA ASN A 354 8.94 8.30 -23.17
C ASN A 354 10.41 8.06 -23.50
N ARG A 355 11.07 7.07 -22.88
CA ARG A 355 12.45 6.71 -23.23
C ARG A 355 12.57 6.28 -24.70
N ARG A 356 11.61 5.51 -25.21
CA ARG A 356 11.55 5.11 -26.62
C ARG A 356 11.37 6.33 -27.54
N LYS A 357 10.41 7.21 -27.22
CA LYS A 357 10.16 8.45 -27.99
C LYS A 357 11.37 9.37 -28.02
N ILE A 358 12.03 9.58 -26.87
CA ILE A 358 13.22 10.43 -26.77
C ILE A 358 14.34 9.89 -27.65
N LYS A 359 14.61 8.58 -27.61
CA LYS A 359 15.61 7.92 -28.47
C LYS A 359 15.28 8.05 -29.97
N ALA A 360 14.00 8.05 -30.32
CA ALA A 360 13.53 8.24 -31.69
C ALA A 360 13.49 9.72 -32.14
N GLY A 361 14.01 10.66 -31.34
CA GLY A 361 13.97 12.09 -31.64
C GLY A 361 12.57 12.72 -31.54
N LEU A 362 11.58 11.98 -31.02
CA LEU A 362 10.21 12.46 -30.90
C LEU A 362 10.06 13.37 -29.67
N LYS A 363 9.21 14.38 -29.80
CA LYS A 363 8.86 15.32 -28.73
C LYS A 363 8.16 14.59 -27.58
N VAL A 364 8.62 14.83 -26.36
CA VAL A 364 7.98 14.36 -25.13
C VAL A 364 7.69 15.56 -24.24
N VAL A 365 6.45 15.67 -23.76
CA VAL A 365 6.00 16.72 -22.85
C VAL A 365 5.63 16.07 -21.53
N THR A 366 6.23 16.55 -20.44
CA THR A 366 5.92 16.10 -19.08
C THR A 366 5.40 17.26 -18.26
N PRO A 367 4.17 17.18 -17.72
CA PRO A 367 3.64 18.24 -16.87
C PRO A 367 4.36 18.24 -15.51
N ARG A 368 4.53 19.44 -14.96
CA ARG A 368 5.03 19.70 -13.62
C ARG A 368 4.14 20.74 -12.98
N PHE A 369 3.88 20.58 -11.69
CA PHE A 369 3.17 21.57 -10.92
C PHE A 369 4.16 22.24 -9.97
N GLY A 370 3.97 23.53 -9.76
CA GLY A 370 4.69 24.31 -8.78
C GLY A 370 3.72 25.17 -7.98
N VAL A 371 4.28 25.77 -6.92
CA VAL A 371 3.61 26.77 -6.11
C VAL A 371 4.39 28.06 -6.31
N ASP A 372 3.68 29.13 -6.63
CA ASP A 372 4.23 30.48 -6.61
C ASP A 372 4.35 30.94 -5.16
N ASP A 373 5.57 31.21 -4.72
CA ASP A 373 5.88 31.56 -3.34
C ASP A 373 5.27 32.92 -2.94
N GLU A 374 5.16 33.85 -3.89
CA GLU A 374 4.64 35.21 -3.64
C GLU A 374 3.12 35.19 -3.46
N ILE A 375 2.42 34.28 -4.15
CA ILE A 375 0.96 34.14 -4.10
C ILE A 375 0.53 33.18 -2.98
N CYS A 376 1.39 32.25 -2.57
CA CYS A 376 1.06 31.24 -1.57
C CYS A 376 0.54 31.90 -0.29
N THR A 377 -0.65 31.52 0.17
CA THR A 377 -1.27 32.01 1.42
C THR A 377 -0.64 31.42 2.68
N GLY A 378 0.01 30.25 2.57
CA GLY A 378 0.64 29.56 3.70
C GLY A 378 -0.33 28.77 4.59
N ASP A 379 -1.58 28.61 4.17
CA ASP A 379 -2.59 27.84 4.92
C ASP A 379 -2.37 26.31 4.89
N HIS A 380 -1.51 25.84 3.99
CA HIS A 380 -1.15 24.43 3.74
C HIS A 380 -2.34 23.47 3.59
N SER A 381 -3.50 23.97 3.22
CA SER A 381 -4.69 23.16 2.92
C SER A 381 -4.43 22.16 1.81
N CYS A 382 -3.65 22.54 0.81
CA CYS A 382 -3.19 21.68 -0.27
C CYS A 382 -2.41 20.46 0.25
N ILE A 383 -1.70 20.55 1.38
CA ILE A 383 -1.04 19.44 2.05
C ILE A 383 -2.05 18.65 2.90
N ARG A 384 -2.84 19.33 3.74
CA ARG A 384 -3.80 18.72 4.67
C ARG A 384 -4.95 17.95 3.99
N LEU A 385 -5.34 18.38 2.79
CA LEU A 385 -6.41 17.76 2.01
C LEU A 385 -5.84 16.71 1.05
N SER A 386 -4.70 16.95 0.40
CA SER A 386 -4.17 16.00 -0.59
C SER A 386 -3.30 14.88 0.01
N GLY A 387 -2.58 15.18 1.10
CA GLY A 387 -1.53 14.34 1.69
C GLY A 387 -0.35 13.99 0.77
N CYS A 388 -0.13 14.74 -0.32
CA CYS A 388 0.83 14.38 -1.36
C CYS A 388 2.28 14.38 -0.82
N PRO A 389 3.07 13.30 -0.98
CA PRO A 389 4.45 13.26 -0.49
C PRO A 389 5.40 14.20 -1.25
N SER A 390 4.96 14.66 -2.43
CA SER A 390 5.71 15.60 -3.25
C SER A 390 5.38 17.06 -2.94
N LEU A 391 4.52 17.32 -1.96
CA LEU A 391 4.16 18.65 -1.51
C LEU A 391 4.67 18.83 -0.07
N THR A 392 5.68 19.67 0.09
CA THR A 392 6.38 19.95 1.35
C THR A 392 6.32 21.44 1.66
N ILE A 393 6.98 21.86 2.72
CA ILE A 393 7.16 23.26 3.10
C ILE A 393 8.61 23.69 2.93
N LYS A 394 8.84 24.97 2.67
CA LYS A 394 10.15 25.62 2.70
C LYS A 394 10.04 27.01 3.35
N PRO A 395 11.13 27.62 3.84
CA PRO A 395 11.10 28.98 4.35
C PRO A 395 10.53 29.97 3.32
N SER A 396 9.79 30.97 3.78
CA SER A 396 9.30 32.03 2.91
C SER A 396 10.49 32.85 2.37
N PRO A 397 10.47 33.25 1.08
CA PRO A 397 11.45 34.19 0.56
C PRO A 397 11.25 35.61 1.12
N ASP A 398 10.06 35.91 1.66
CA ASP A 398 9.76 37.19 2.30
C ASP A 398 10.22 37.17 3.77
N PRO A 399 11.21 37.99 4.18
CA PRO A 399 11.70 38.02 5.55
C PRO A 399 10.68 38.55 6.56
N LEU A 400 9.61 39.22 6.11
CA LEU A 400 8.52 39.69 6.98
C LEU A 400 7.49 38.59 7.26
N ARG A 401 7.58 37.46 6.57
CA ARG A 401 6.64 36.36 6.68
C ARG A 401 7.24 35.20 7.48
N THR A 402 6.61 34.89 8.60
CA THR A 402 7.03 33.80 9.50
C THR A 402 6.56 32.44 9.03
N ASP A 403 5.41 32.36 8.37
CA ASP A 403 4.84 31.09 7.92
C ASP A 403 5.56 30.57 6.66
N PRO A 404 5.93 29.27 6.62
CA PRO A 404 6.59 28.69 5.48
C PRO A 404 5.64 28.59 4.27
N VAL A 405 6.20 28.55 3.07
CA VAL A 405 5.44 28.41 1.83
C VAL A 405 5.39 26.95 1.39
N ALA A 406 4.30 26.55 0.74
CA ALA A 406 4.19 25.23 0.16
C ALA A 406 5.15 25.09 -1.04
N HIS A 407 5.73 23.91 -1.22
CA HIS A 407 6.73 23.64 -2.24
C HIS A 407 6.53 22.26 -2.86
N VAL A 408 6.59 22.18 -4.20
CA VAL A 408 6.48 20.93 -4.93
C VAL A 408 7.86 20.40 -5.30
N ILE A 409 8.24 19.25 -4.74
CA ILE A 409 9.55 18.63 -5.01
C ILE A 409 9.57 17.79 -6.29
N ASN A 410 10.79 17.42 -6.71
CA ASN A 410 11.06 16.72 -7.97
C ASN A 410 10.42 15.33 -8.12
N SER A 411 9.92 14.72 -7.05
CA SER A 411 9.15 13.48 -7.12
C SER A 411 7.75 13.66 -7.71
N CYS A 412 7.28 14.90 -7.91
CA CYS A 412 5.97 15.20 -8.48
C CYS A 412 5.80 14.62 -9.90
N VAL A 413 4.69 13.90 -10.10
CA VAL A 413 4.31 13.25 -11.37
C VAL A 413 3.33 14.07 -12.21
N GLY A 414 2.99 15.27 -11.75
CA GLY A 414 2.12 16.20 -12.48
C GLY A 414 0.65 15.78 -12.58
N CYS A 415 0.09 15.19 -11.51
CA CYS A 415 -1.29 14.69 -11.50
C CYS A 415 -2.38 15.78 -11.45
N GLY A 416 -2.04 17.00 -11.01
CA GLY A 416 -2.97 18.14 -10.91
C GLY A 416 -3.82 18.20 -9.64
N LEU A 417 -3.84 17.16 -8.81
CA LEU A 417 -4.69 17.09 -7.62
C LEU A 417 -4.55 18.30 -6.67
N CYS A 418 -3.32 18.74 -6.40
CA CYS A 418 -3.08 19.88 -5.49
C CYS A 418 -3.76 21.17 -5.96
N GLY A 419 -3.79 21.43 -7.27
CA GLY A 419 -4.52 22.56 -7.85
C GLY A 419 -6.03 22.35 -7.84
N GLU A 420 -6.50 21.15 -8.18
CA GLU A 420 -7.93 20.79 -8.16
C GLU A 420 -8.53 20.97 -6.76
N ILE A 421 -7.82 20.54 -5.72
CA ILE A 421 -8.23 20.73 -4.32
C ILE A 421 -8.25 22.20 -3.96
N ALA A 422 -7.21 22.95 -4.30
CA ALA A 422 -7.12 24.37 -3.96
C ALA A 422 -8.27 25.17 -4.61
N HIS A 423 -8.67 24.79 -5.82
CA HIS A 423 -9.82 25.36 -6.51
C HIS A 423 -11.15 24.90 -5.90
N ALA A 424 -11.34 23.60 -5.67
CA ALA A 424 -12.56 23.05 -5.11
C ALA A 424 -12.87 23.56 -3.70
N ALA A 425 -11.82 23.84 -2.91
CA ALA A 425 -11.94 24.42 -1.58
C ALA A 425 -11.92 25.96 -1.57
N VAL A 426 -11.65 26.60 -2.72
CA VAL A 426 -11.53 28.07 -2.87
C VAL A 426 -10.48 28.68 -1.92
N LEU A 427 -9.35 27.99 -1.73
CA LEU A 427 -8.38 28.34 -0.69
C LEU A 427 -7.16 29.11 -1.21
N CYS A 428 -6.56 28.70 -2.35
CA CYS A 428 -5.24 29.21 -2.73
C CYS A 428 -5.01 29.21 -4.26
N PRO A 429 -4.81 30.38 -4.90
CA PRO A 429 -4.58 30.47 -6.36
C PRO A 429 -3.11 30.27 -6.76
N SER A 430 -2.22 29.89 -5.85
CA SER A 430 -0.77 29.89 -6.07
C SER A 430 -0.24 28.75 -6.96
N PHE A 431 -1.09 27.82 -7.41
CA PHE A 431 -0.65 26.68 -8.21
C PHE A 431 -0.51 27.04 -9.68
N TYR A 432 0.63 26.69 -10.27
CA TYR A 432 0.86 26.79 -11.71
C TYR A 432 1.28 25.44 -12.29
N LYS A 433 0.96 25.24 -13.58
CA LYS A 433 1.40 24.08 -14.36
C LYS A 433 2.49 24.53 -15.33
N ALA A 434 3.68 23.96 -15.18
CA ALA A 434 4.78 24.06 -16.13
C ALA A 434 4.87 22.79 -16.98
N GLU A 435 5.41 22.90 -18.19
CA GLU A 435 5.63 21.76 -19.08
C GLU A 435 7.11 21.62 -19.40
N ARG A 436 7.68 20.46 -19.05
CA ARG A 436 9.03 20.10 -19.46
C ARG A 436 8.97 19.45 -20.82
N ILE A 437 9.58 20.09 -21.82
CA ILE A 437 9.65 19.59 -23.19
C ILE A 437 11.03 18.98 -23.43
N GLN A 438 11.07 17.73 -23.90
CA GLN A 438 12.26 17.06 -24.39
C GLN A 438 12.11 16.83 -25.90
N ASN A 439 13.22 16.97 -26.65
CA ASN A 439 13.23 17.06 -28.11
C ASN A 439 12.26 18.15 -28.64
N PRO A 440 12.46 19.43 -28.27
CA PRO A 440 11.61 20.51 -28.75
C PRO A 440 11.76 20.70 -30.26
N GLY A 441 10.65 21.06 -30.92
CA GLY A 441 10.63 21.45 -32.32
C GLY A 441 11.29 22.82 -32.54
N GLN A 442 11.40 23.23 -33.80
CA GLN A 442 12.03 24.51 -34.15
C GLN A 442 11.23 25.71 -33.63
N ILE A 443 9.90 25.64 -33.69
CA ILE A 443 9.01 26.71 -33.22
C ILE A 443 9.21 26.93 -31.71
N GLU A 444 9.22 25.86 -30.92
CA GLU A 444 9.41 25.98 -29.47
C GLU A 444 10.79 26.52 -29.11
N LYS A 445 11.84 26.16 -29.88
CA LYS A 445 13.18 26.73 -29.70
C LYS A 445 13.20 28.23 -29.98
N VAL A 446 12.52 28.68 -31.04
CA VAL A 446 12.41 30.11 -31.38
C VAL A 446 11.64 30.86 -30.29
N ILE A 447 10.47 30.36 -29.88
CA ILE A 447 9.68 30.95 -28.81
C ILE A 447 10.49 31.02 -27.51
N HIS A 448 11.22 29.96 -27.17
CA HIS A 448 12.06 29.94 -25.98
C HIS A 448 13.15 31.02 -26.03
N ARG A 449 13.84 31.20 -27.17
CA ARG A 449 14.83 32.28 -27.33
C ARG A 449 14.20 33.66 -27.15
N ILE A 450 13.07 33.92 -27.80
CA ILE A 450 12.36 35.20 -27.66
C ILE A 450 11.99 35.46 -26.19
N ARG A 451 11.42 34.46 -25.51
CA ARG A 451 11.08 34.56 -24.08
C ARG A 451 12.30 34.86 -23.23
N GLN A 452 13.42 34.16 -23.45
CA GLN A 452 14.67 34.40 -22.70
C GLN A 452 15.22 35.81 -22.95
N THR A 453 15.17 36.30 -24.19
CA THR A 453 15.58 37.68 -24.50
C THR A 453 14.70 38.71 -23.79
N ILE A 454 13.37 38.54 -23.82
CA ILE A 454 12.44 39.46 -23.13
C ILE A 454 12.63 39.41 -21.62
N ILE A 455 12.72 38.20 -21.03
CA ILE A 455 12.94 38.03 -19.60
C ILE A 455 14.25 38.71 -19.19
N GLY A 456 15.35 38.48 -19.92
CA GLY A 456 16.63 39.12 -19.63
C GLY A 456 16.61 40.66 -19.75
N LEU A 457 15.80 41.20 -20.67
CA LEU A 457 15.57 42.65 -20.77
C LEU A 457 14.75 43.20 -19.60
N MET A 458 13.81 42.40 -19.06
CA MET A 458 12.93 42.81 -17.96
C MET A 458 13.56 42.65 -16.58
N THR A 459 14.36 41.61 -16.35
CA THR A 459 14.92 41.32 -15.02
C THR A 459 16.21 42.08 -14.73
N ASN A 460 16.82 42.76 -15.72
CA ASN A 460 18.08 43.52 -15.58
C ASN A 460 19.23 42.71 -14.95
N GLU A 461 19.11 41.38 -14.92
CA GLU A 461 20.15 40.45 -14.50
C GLU A 461 20.85 39.94 -15.75
N LYS A 462 22.12 40.32 -15.89
CA LYS A 462 23.05 39.65 -16.80
C LYS A 462 23.06 38.17 -16.43
N SER A 463 22.40 37.34 -17.24
CA SER A 463 22.29 35.91 -17.05
C SER A 463 23.68 35.29 -16.87
N ILE A 464 23.93 34.71 -15.69
CA ILE A 464 25.04 33.78 -15.49
C ILE A 464 24.58 32.42 -16.03
N VAL A 465 25.20 32.06 -17.15
CA VAL A 465 25.32 30.76 -17.86
C VAL A 465 24.38 29.62 -17.47
#